data_AF-A0A7C1XLG4-F1
#
_entry.id   AF-A0A7C1XLG4-F1
#
_cell.length_a   1.000
_cell.length_b   1.000
_cell.length_c   1.000
_cell.angle_alpha   90.00
_cell.angle_beta   90.00
_cell.angle_gamma   90.00
#
_symmetry.space_group_name_H-M   'P 1'
#
loop_
_entity.id
_entity.type
_entity.pdbx_description
1 polymer ?
#
loop_
_entity_poly.entity_id
_entity_poly.type
_entity_poly.pdbx_seq_one_letter_code
_entity_poly.pdbx_strand_id
1 'polypeptide(L)'
;MQPDPETEPASKFDPESGLFDIRVLLRPQVYPHPVKHCKLIETHISWVILTGDFAYKIKKPVNLGFLDFSTLAKRLFFCQEELRLNRRLAADIYLDVVALAGSSEKPVITVLQGNKHHVIDYAVKMRQFSQQAQLDRMLQKGELRAEHIDAFAERVADFHQQADVAGKAIEQGDPERVRRPVQENFAQIRGQISKHEYDAILEELELWEGSEFESLKLVLQQRKKAGFIREGHGDMHLRNLAWIDHKPVLFDCLEFNPELRWIDVISDIAFLVMDLQDRQQPQLAQRFLNDYLERTGDYAGVTVLPYYLFYRAMVRAKVDAIRAGQAGISPEEKSSAEKDLAAYLALAQSYTQRAAPVLIITRGLSASGKTTITQTLLEQLGAIRIRSDVERKRLFGLKANQEAKADTGKGIYTSSATAQTYGKLAELADKILEAGYSVIVDATFLKNLYVEQFEAIAKKKQVLFSILVFNASAQTLRQRIMNRKQGASDADLAVLEQQLKQQQELSDRYGKNVININTEERLDFRSIIEKIIYQAPRKGAES
;
A
#
# COMPACT_ATOMS: atom_id res chain seq x y z
N MET A 1 9.28 -26.62 -7.96
CA MET A 1 9.25 -26.78 -6.49
C MET A 1 10.54 -26.16 -5.97
N GLN A 2 10.55 -24.83 -5.85
CA GLN A 2 11.72 -24.05 -5.44
C GLN A 2 11.73 -23.92 -3.91
N PRO A 3 12.88 -24.00 -3.24
CA PRO A 3 12.98 -23.69 -1.82
C PRO A 3 12.74 -22.18 -1.59
N ASP A 4 12.28 -21.89 -0.39
CA ASP A 4 11.80 -20.59 0.06
C ASP A 4 13.00 -19.65 0.37
N PRO A 5 13.14 -18.48 -0.27
CA PRO A 5 14.34 -17.63 -0.13
C PRO A 5 14.45 -16.89 1.21
N GLU A 6 13.61 -17.22 2.20
CA GLU A 6 13.75 -16.81 3.61
C GLU A 6 13.91 -17.98 4.58
N THR A 7 13.81 -19.24 4.11
CA THR A 7 14.38 -20.35 4.87
C THR A 7 15.86 -20.42 4.51
N GLU A 8 16.68 -19.63 5.22
CA GLU A 8 18.12 -19.85 5.20
C GLU A 8 18.41 -21.31 5.62
N PRO A 9 19.41 -21.97 5.02
CA PRO A 9 19.95 -23.18 5.64
C PRO A 9 20.36 -22.82 7.07
N ALA A 10 19.84 -23.57 8.05
CA ALA A 10 20.05 -23.31 9.48
C ALA A 10 21.50 -22.88 9.73
N SER A 11 21.69 -21.65 10.23
CA SER A 11 23.04 -21.13 10.43
C SER A 11 23.76 -22.10 11.35
N LYS A 12 25.01 -22.47 11.03
CA LYS A 12 25.79 -23.34 11.90
C LYS A 12 25.84 -22.67 13.28
N PHE A 13 25.24 -23.35 14.26
CA PHE A 13 25.24 -22.98 15.66
C PHE A 13 26.67 -22.62 16.08
N ASP A 14 26.88 -21.37 16.49
CA ASP A 14 28.13 -20.92 17.11
C ASP A 14 28.00 -21.08 18.64
N PRO A 15 28.68 -22.07 19.23
CA PRO A 15 28.64 -22.32 20.67
C PRO A 15 29.24 -21.18 21.51
N GLU A 16 30.02 -20.27 20.91
CA GLU A 16 30.72 -19.21 21.64
C GLU A 16 29.85 -17.97 21.93
N SER A 17 28.62 -17.92 21.41
CA SER A 17 27.69 -16.79 21.58
C SER A 17 26.97 -16.71 22.95
N GLY A 18 27.17 -17.70 23.84
CA GLY A 18 26.76 -17.61 25.25
C GLY A 18 25.25 -17.72 25.54
N LEU A 19 24.42 -18.18 24.61
CA LEU A 19 22.99 -18.45 24.84
C LEU A 19 22.64 -19.87 24.39
N PHE A 20 21.70 -20.49 25.12
CA PHE A 20 21.31 -21.90 25.02
C PHE A 20 21.01 -22.35 23.58
N ASP A 21 21.27 -23.63 23.28
CA ASP A 21 20.98 -24.21 21.97
C ASP A 21 19.49 -24.14 21.66
N ILE A 22 19.08 -23.31 20.69
CA ILE A 22 17.66 -23.10 20.34
C ILE A 22 16.91 -24.40 20.01
N ARG A 23 17.63 -25.44 19.56
CA ARG A 23 17.05 -26.75 19.24
C ARG A 23 16.42 -27.44 20.46
N VAL A 24 16.81 -27.05 21.69
CA VAL A 24 16.13 -27.56 22.89
C VAL A 24 14.65 -27.15 22.94
N LEU A 25 14.27 -26.04 22.29
CA LEU A 25 12.87 -25.60 22.20
C LEU A 25 12.05 -26.47 21.24
N LEU A 26 12.66 -27.33 20.43
CA LEU A 26 11.92 -28.29 19.60
C LEU A 26 11.33 -29.46 20.40
N ARG A 27 11.58 -29.52 21.71
CA ARG A 27 11.05 -30.55 22.61
C ARG A 27 9.64 -30.16 23.09
N PRO A 28 8.63 -31.01 22.93
CA PRO A 28 7.26 -30.73 23.37
C PRO A 28 7.12 -30.34 24.85
N GLN A 29 7.98 -30.86 25.73
CA GLN A 29 7.92 -30.65 27.19
C GLN A 29 8.24 -29.21 27.61
N VAL A 30 8.78 -28.39 26.71
CA VAL A 30 9.08 -26.98 26.95
C VAL A 30 7.79 -26.16 27.08
N TYR A 31 6.69 -26.62 26.47
CA TYR A 31 5.47 -25.83 26.30
C TYR A 31 4.39 -26.22 27.31
N PRO A 32 3.63 -25.24 27.85
CA PRO A 32 2.57 -25.48 28.84
C PRO A 32 1.27 -25.99 28.21
N HIS A 33 1.30 -26.48 26.98
CA HIS A 33 0.16 -27.02 26.24
C HIS A 33 0.60 -28.25 25.43
N PRO A 34 -0.34 -29.10 24.98
CA PRO A 34 0.00 -30.22 24.11
C PRO A 34 0.70 -29.76 22.83
N VAL A 35 1.82 -30.40 22.49
CA VAL A 35 2.57 -30.16 21.25
C VAL A 35 2.91 -31.50 20.63
N LYS A 36 2.51 -31.70 19.36
CA LYS A 36 2.80 -32.94 18.60
C LYS A 36 4.04 -32.81 17.72
N HIS A 37 4.20 -31.64 17.10
CA HIS A 37 5.31 -31.34 16.20
C HIS A 37 5.76 -29.90 16.42
N CYS A 38 7.08 -29.70 16.43
CA CYS A 38 7.69 -28.38 16.42
C CYS A 38 8.35 -28.13 15.06
N LYS A 39 8.26 -26.91 14.54
CA LYS A 39 9.06 -26.45 13.40
C LYS A 39 9.76 -25.15 13.78
N LEU A 40 11.08 -25.09 13.57
CA LEU A 40 11.84 -23.86 13.67
C LEU A 40 11.80 -23.12 12.33
N ILE A 41 11.48 -21.83 12.38
CA ILE A 41 11.72 -20.86 11.31
C ILE A 41 12.74 -19.88 11.84
N GLU A 42 13.77 -19.60 11.05
CA GLU A 42 14.85 -18.70 11.44
C GLU A 42 14.85 -17.47 10.54
N THR A 43 14.98 -16.28 11.15
CA THR A 43 15.17 -15.01 10.44
C THR A 43 16.52 -14.40 10.84
N HIS A 44 16.93 -13.30 10.21
CA HIS A 44 18.20 -12.63 10.55
C HIS A 44 18.29 -12.20 12.02
N ILE A 45 17.16 -11.92 12.68
CA ILE A 45 17.13 -11.34 14.05
C ILE A 45 16.27 -12.13 15.04
N SER A 46 15.62 -13.23 14.62
CA SER A 46 14.72 -14.00 15.48
C SER A 46 14.66 -15.48 15.11
N TRP A 47 14.21 -16.29 16.05
CA TRP A 47 13.76 -17.66 15.85
C TRP A 47 12.28 -17.74 16.14
N VAL A 48 11.51 -18.43 15.29
CA VAL A 48 10.08 -18.67 15.49
C VAL A 48 9.84 -20.17 15.59
N ILE A 49 9.35 -20.63 16.74
CA ILE A 49 8.97 -22.03 16.94
C ILE A 49 7.48 -22.19 16.76
N LEU A 50 7.08 -22.91 15.72
CA LEU A 50 5.71 -23.34 15.46
C LEU A 50 5.42 -24.60 16.25
N THR A 51 4.31 -24.62 17.01
CA THR A 51 3.97 -25.71 17.95
C THR A 51 2.59 -26.33 17.70
N GLY A 52 1.92 -25.92 16.61
CA GLY A 52 0.56 -26.33 16.26
C GLY A 52 -0.42 -25.19 16.47
N ASP A 53 -0.87 -25.00 17.71
CA ASP A 53 -1.84 -23.96 18.08
C ASP A 53 -1.18 -22.58 18.29
N PHE A 54 0.08 -22.59 18.73
CA PHE A 54 0.84 -21.39 19.07
C PHE A 54 2.17 -21.32 18.33
N ALA A 55 2.67 -20.11 18.17
CA ALA A 55 4.03 -19.83 17.74
C ALA A 55 4.75 -18.99 18.81
N TYR A 56 6.05 -19.20 18.96
CA TYR A 56 6.87 -18.45 19.92
C TYR A 56 8.02 -17.80 19.16
N LYS A 57 8.09 -16.47 19.15
CA LYS A 57 9.17 -15.71 18.52
C LYS A 57 10.17 -15.24 19.57
N ILE A 58 11.40 -15.71 19.46
CA ILE A 58 12.54 -15.42 20.35
C ILE A 58 13.51 -14.55 19.58
N LYS A 59 14.00 -13.48 20.22
CA LYS A 59 14.95 -12.55 19.60
C LYS A 59 16.37 -13.09 19.70
N LYS A 60 17.11 -13.05 18.60
CA LYS A 60 18.53 -13.45 18.59
C LYS A 60 19.37 -12.43 19.36
N PRO A 61 20.42 -12.85 20.09
CA PRO A 61 21.26 -11.96 20.89
C PRO A 61 22.30 -11.19 20.05
N VAL A 62 21.83 -10.45 19.05
CA VAL A 62 22.68 -9.75 18.07
C VAL A 62 22.68 -8.24 18.28
N ASN A 63 23.76 -7.58 17.89
CA ASN A 63 23.81 -6.15 17.68
C ASN A 63 24.28 -5.89 16.24
N LEU A 64 23.39 -5.33 15.43
CA LEU A 64 23.60 -5.08 14.00
C LEU A 64 23.81 -3.59 13.68
N GLY A 65 24.04 -2.76 14.71
CA GLY A 65 24.22 -1.31 14.60
C GLY A 65 22.89 -0.55 14.47
N PHE A 66 21.96 -1.03 13.64
CA PHE A 66 20.59 -0.49 13.54
C PHE A 66 19.61 -1.10 14.55
N LEU A 67 20.05 -2.14 15.26
CA LEU A 67 19.28 -2.94 16.19
C LEU A 67 20.22 -3.52 17.25
N ASP A 68 19.76 -3.57 18.51
CA ASP A 68 20.51 -4.19 19.61
C ASP A 68 19.63 -5.06 20.52
N PHE A 69 19.80 -6.38 20.40
CA PHE A 69 19.19 -7.43 21.22
C PHE A 69 20.23 -8.13 22.12
N SER A 70 21.42 -7.55 22.30
CA SER A 70 22.55 -8.19 23.00
C SER A 70 22.26 -8.60 24.44
N THR A 71 21.42 -7.82 25.16
CA THR A 71 21.11 -8.08 26.57
C THR A 71 19.69 -8.61 26.76
N LEU A 72 19.51 -9.40 27.81
CA LEU A 72 18.20 -9.95 28.20
C LEU A 72 17.15 -8.84 28.43
N ALA A 73 17.55 -7.72 29.04
CA ALA A 73 16.67 -6.56 29.25
C ALA A 73 16.22 -5.91 27.95
N LYS A 74 17.13 -5.76 26.97
CA LYS A 74 16.79 -5.26 25.62
C LYS A 74 15.82 -6.20 24.91
N ARG A 75 16.06 -7.52 24.99
CA ARG A 75 15.13 -8.50 24.39
C ARG A 75 13.74 -8.46 25.00
N LEU A 76 13.63 -8.30 26.33
CA LEU A 76 12.33 -8.09 26.99
C LEU A 76 11.62 -6.86 26.45
N PHE A 77 12.31 -5.71 26.43
CA PHE A 77 11.77 -4.44 25.96
C PHE A 77 11.22 -4.58 24.53
N PHE A 78 11.99 -5.17 23.62
CA PHE A 78 11.54 -5.32 22.24
C PHE A 78 10.47 -6.40 22.06
N CYS A 79 10.41 -7.43 22.91
CA CYS A 79 9.26 -8.35 22.90
C CYS A 79 7.97 -7.61 23.29
N GLN A 80 8.04 -6.69 24.26
CA GLN A 80 6.92 -5.86 24.68
C GLN A 80 6.52 -4.84 23.59
N GLU A 81 7.50 -4.21 22.93
CA GLU A 81 7.22 -3.31 21.81
C GLU A 81 6.61 -4.05 20.63
N GLU A 82 7.11 -5.23 20.28
CA GLU A 82 6.52 -6.07 19.23
C GLU A 82 5.06 -6.42 19.55
N LEU A 83 4.78 -6.82 20.80
CA LEU A 83 3.41 -7.09 21.25
C LEU A 83 2.53 -5.82 21.15
N ARG A 84 3.00 -4.68 21.66
CA ARG A 84 2.27 -3.40 21.65
C ARG A 84 1.92 -2.99 20.22
N LEU A 85 2.90 -3.01 19.33
CA LEU A 85 2.76 -2.52 17.95
C LEU A 85 1.85 -3.43 17.13
N ASN A 86 2.04 -4.74 17.21
CA ASN A 86 1.30 -5.68 16.38
C ASN A 86 -0.14 -5.88 16.85
N ARG A 87 -0.46 -5.73 18.14
CA ARG A 87 -1.86 -5.83 18.60
C ARG A 87 -2.78 -4.77 18.01
N ARG A 88 -2.25 -3.66 17.47
CA ARG A 88 -3.04 -2.64 16.75
C ARG A 88 -3.70 -3.20 15.47
N LEU A 89 -3.04 -4.16 14.82
CA LEU A 89 -3.46 -4.71 13.52
C LEU A 89 -3.72 -6.23 13.54
N ALA A 90 -3.21 -6.96 14.53
CA ALA A 90 -3.26 -8.41 14.65
C ALA A 90 -3.47 -8.88 16.11
N ALA A 91 -4.41 -8.27 16.84
CA ALA A 91 -4.68 -8.59 18.26
C ALA A 91 -4.97 -10.07 18.55
N ASP A 92 -5.62 -10.78 17.62
CA ASP A 92 -5.95 -12.20 17.77
C ASP A 92 -4.76 -13.14 17.54
N ILE A 93 -3.70 -12.62 16.90
CA ILE A 93 -2.43 -13.32 16.65
C ILE A 93 -1.44 -13.04 17.78
N TYR A 94 -1.27 -11.80 18.22
CA TYR A 94 -0.27 -11.43 19.22
C TYR A 94 -0.85 -11.48 20.64
N LEU A 95 -0.55 -12.56 21.36
CA LEU A 95 -1.26 -12.92 22.60
C LEU A 95 -0.59 -12.36 23.85
N ASP A 96 0.71 -12.61 24.03
CA ASP A 96 1.43 -12.23 25.25
C ASP A 96 2.96 -12.23 25.07
N VAL A 97 3.69 -11.67 26.05
CA VAL A 97 5.13 -11.91 26.23
C VAL A 97 5.31 -12.94 27.35
N VAL A 98 6.02 -14.02 27.06
CA VAL A 98 6.28 -15.12 27.99
C VAL A 98 7.76 -15.22 28.34
N ALA A 99 8.05 -15.75 29.52
CA ALA A 99 9.41 -16.03 29.96
C ALA A 99 9.83 -17.44 29.52
N LEU A 100 11.04 -17.55 29.00
CA LEU A 100 11.75 -18.81 28.87
C LEU A 100 12.64 -18.96 30.11
N ALA A 101 12.31 -19.93 30.96
CA ALA A 101 12.91 -20.07 32.28
C ALA A 101 13.43 -21.50 32.53
N GLY A 102 14.20 -21.70 33.60
CA GLY A 102 14.84 -22.97 33.93
C GLY A 102 16.34 -22.95 33.63
N SER A 103 16.91 -24.11 33.26
CA SER A 103 18.29 -24.20 32.79
C SER A 103 18.34 -24.18 31.25
N SER A 104 19.52 -23.90 30.70
CA SER A 104 19.79 -23.93 29.25
C SER A 104 19.46 -25.28 28.60
N GLU A 105 19.60 -26.39 29.33
CA GLU A 105 19.38 -27.75 28.81
C GLU A 105 17.94 -28.21 28.95
N LYS A 106 17.19 -27.63 29.90
CA LYS A 106 15.81 -27.98 30.24
C LYS A 106 14.97 -26.72 30.47
N PRO A 107 14.79 -25.88 29.43
CA PRO A 107 13.98 -24.70 29.58
C PRO A 107 12.49 -25.02 29.55
N VAL A 108 11.69 -24.13 30.13
CA VAL A 108 10.23 -24.17 30.14
C VAL A 108 9.68 -22.78 29.83
N ILE A 109 8.59 -22.74 29.07
CA ILE A 109 7.82 -21.51 28.84
C ILE A 109 6.87 -21.29 30.00
N THR A 110 6.93 -20.11 30.60
CA THR A 110 6.10 -19.71 31.74
C THR A 110 5.59 -18.28 31.58
N VAL A 111 4.61 -17.91 32.39
CA VAL A 111 4.07 -16.54 32.45
C VAL A 111 5.17 -15.56 32.85
N LEU A 112 5.12 -14.32 32.33
CA LEU A 112 6.10 -13.30 32.69
C LEU A 112 5.95 -12.86 34.15
N GLN A 113 4.73 -12.50 34.57
CA GLN A 113 4.45 -12.09 35.94
C GLN A 113 4.24 -13.31 36.86
N GLY A 114 4.86 -13.28 38.04
CA GLY A 114 4.75 -14.38 39.01
C GLY A 114 5.65 -15.58 38.73
N ASN A 115 6.51 -15.52 37.70
CA ASN A 115 7.55 -16.51 37.48
C ASN A 115 8.54 -16.55 38.66
N LYS A 116 8.81 -17.77 39.15
CA LYS A 116 9.77 -18.03 40.24
C LYS A 116 11.06 -18.69 39.76
N HIS A 117 11.14 -19.06 38.47
CA HIS A 117 12.29 -19.71 37.87
C HIS A 117 13.26 -18.68 37.28
N HIS A 118 14.54 -19.03 37.24
CA HIS A 118 15.56 -18.22 36.58
C HIS A 118 15.22 -18.06 35.09
N VAL A 119 15.16 -16.82 34.61
CA VAL A 119 14.83 -16.50 33.22
C VAL A 119 16.09 -16.50 32.38
N ILE A 120 16.08 -17.29 31.31
CA ILE A 120 17.18 -17.37 30.34
C ILE A 120 16.89 -16.55 29.08
N ASP A 121 15.62 -16.39 28.70
CA ASP A 121 15.18 -15.49 27.61
C ASP A 121 13.68 -15.15 27.68
N TYR A 122 13.19 -14.42 26.67
CA TYR A 122 11.78 -14.11 26.48
C TYR A 122 11.31 -14.51 25.08
N ALA A 123 10.01 -14.71 24.94
CA ALA A 123 9.37 -14.94 23.66
C ALA A 123 8.06 -14.15 23.53
N VAL A 124 7.75 -13.72 22.32
CA VAL A 124 6.39 -13.28 21.97
C VAL A 124 5.57 -14.52 21.66
N LYS A 125 4.52 -14.77 22.45
CA LYS A 125 3.56 -15.85 22.24
C LYS A 125 2.49 -15.39 21.26
N MET A 126 2.33 -16.15 20.19
CA MET A 126 1.40 -15.85 19.10
C MET A 126 0.47 -17.03 18.86
N ARG A 127 -0.73 -16.77 18.33
CA ARG A 127 -1.55 -17.81 17.70
C ARG A 127 -0.89 -18.19 16.37
N GLN A 128 -0.63 -19.48 16.19
CA GLN A 128 -0.08 -19.95 14.93
C GLN A 128 -1.17 -19.93 13.85
N PHE A 129 -0.81 -19.48 12.64
CA PHE A 129 -1.67 -19.56 11.46
C PHE A 129 -0.93 -20.24 10.30
N SER A 130 -1.68 -20.65 9.29
CA SER A 130 -1.11 -21.28 8.10
C SER A 130 -0.27 -20.27 7.32
N GLN A 131 0.98 -20.61 7.04
CA GLN A 131 1.87 -19.80 6.17
C GLN A 131 1.27 -19.62 4.76
N GLN A 132 0.38 -20.52 4.33
CA GLN A 132 -0.32 -20.41 3.05
C GLN A 132 -1.35 -19.27 3.01
N ALA A 133 -1.69 -18.70 4.16
CA ALA A 133 -2.57 -17.54 4.27
C ALA A 133 -1.85 -16.21 4.02
N GLN A 134 -0.51 -16.19 3.94
CA GLN A 134 0.23 -14.98 3.58
C GLN A 134 -0.05 -14.57 2.14
N LEU A 135 -0.14 -13.26 1.86
CA LEU A 135 -0.57 -12.78 0.56
C LEU A 135 0.41 -13.12 -0.57
N ASP A 136 1.71 -13.23 -0.28
CA ASP A 136 2.71 -13.66 -1.26
C ASP A 136 2.45 -15.12 -1.72
N ARG A 137 2.03 -16.00 -0.80
CA ARG A 137 1.65 -17.39 -1.09
C ARG A 137 0.32 -17.50 -1.79
N MET A 138 -0.67 -16.70 -1.37
CA MET A 138 -1.95 -16.61 -2.07
C MET A 138 -1.73 -16.13 -3.50
N LEU A 139 -0.84 -15.15 -3.71
CA LEU A 139 -0.51 -14.66 -5.05
C LEU A 139 0.14 -15.77 -5.90
N GLN A 140 1.14 -16.48 -5.36
CA GLN A 140 1.80 -17.60 -6.07
C GLN A 140 0.82 -18.70 -6.51
N LYS A 141 -0.30 -18.88 -5.78
CA LYS A 141 -1.35 -19.85 -6.12
C LYS A 141 -2.48 -19.29 -6.99
N GLY A 142 -2.48 -18.00 -7.30
CA GLY A 142 -3.59 -17.34 -8.00
C GLY A 142 -4.85 -17.17 -7.13
N GLU A 143 -4.70 -17.17 -5.80
CA GLU A 143 -5.78 -17.01 -4.82
C GLU A 143 -5.94 -15.55 -4.35
N LEU A 144 -4.93 -14.69 -4.56
CA LEU A 144 -5.04 -13.26 -4.28
C LEU A 144 -6.00 -12.59 -5.28
N ARG A 145 -6.96 -11.80 -4.77
CA ARG A 145 -8.09 -11.26 -5.52
C ARG A 145 -8.34 -9.82 -5.13
N ALA A 146 -9.03 -9.11 -6.01
CA ALA A 146 -9.54 -7.75 -5.82
C ALA A 146 -10.17 -7.52 -4.43
N GLU A 147 -11.05 -8.42 -3.99
CA GLU A 147 -11.76 -8.32 -2.71
C GLU A 147 -10.82 -8.33 -1.48
N HIS A 148 -9.71 -9.07 -1.56
CA HIS A 148 -8.69 -9.06 -0.51
C HIS A 148 -8.03 -7.68 -0.44
N ILE A 149 -7.66 -7.12 -1.60
CA ILE A 149 -7.01 -5.82 -1.70
C ILE A 149 -7.91 -4.69 -1.16
N ASP A 150 -9.19 -4.71 -1.47
CA ASP A 150 -10.17 -3.74 -0.96
C ASP A 150 -10.21 -3.75 0.58
N ALA A 151 -10.22 -4.95 1.16
CA ALA A 151 -10.24 -5.14 2.61
C ALA A 151 -8.96 -4.65 3.29
N PHE A 152 -7.79 -4.85 2.66
CA PHE A 152 -6.53 -4.28 3.17
C PHE A 152 -6.50 -2.76 3.04
N ALA A 153 -6.97 -2.18 1.92
CA ALA A 153 -7.06 -0.73 1.74
C ALA A 153 -7.94 -0.09 2.82
N GLU A 154 -9.08 -0.71 3.14
CA GLU A 154 -9.96 -0.32 4.24
C GLU A 154 -9.24 -0.37 5.58
N ARG A 155 -8.66 -1.53 5.92
CA ARG A 155 -8.02 -1.74 7.21
C ARG A 155 -6.85 -0.78 7.45
N VAL A 156 -6.06 -0.52 6.42
CA VAL A 156 -4.90 0.38 6.47
C VAL A 156 -5.33 1.84 6.56
N ALA A 157 -6.34 2.25 5.78
CA ALA A 157 -6.88 3.61 5.86
C ALA A 157 -7.43 3.92 7.27
N ASP A 158 -8.22 3.00 7.84
CA ASP A 158 -8.75 3.14 9.20
C ASP A 158 -7.64 3.18 10.26
N PHE A 159 -6.63 2.33 10.11
CA PHE A 159 -5.46 2.31 10.99
C PHE A 159 -4.70 3.64 10.95
N HIS A 160 -4.35 4.15 9.77
CA HIS A 160 -3.60 5.41 9.65
C HIS A 160 -4.35 6.62 10.20
N GLN A 161 -5.69 6.65 10.08
CA GLN A 161 -6.51 7.71 10.68
C GLN A 161 -6.50 7.68 12.21
N GLN A 162 -6.36 6.49 12.81
CA GLN A 162 -6.40 6.27 14.26
C GLN A 162 -5.00 6.24 14.91
N ALA A 163 -3.95 5.96 14.13
CA ALA A 163 -2.58 5.87 14.62
C ALA A 163 -2.10 7.19 15.22
N ASP A 164 -1.22 7.11 16.21
CA ASP A 164 -0.66 8.26 16.90
C ASP A 164 0.07 9.19 15.91
N VAL A 165 -0.13 10.50 16.08
CA VAL A 165 0.50 11.55 15.28
C VAL A 165 1.85 11.91 15.86
N ALA A 166 2.86 12.05 15.01
CA ALA A 166 4.13 12.63 15.43
C ALA A 166 3.91 14.10 15.84
N GLY A 167 3.86 14.35 17.15
CA GLY A 167 3.75 15.71 17.70
C GLY A 167 4.98 16.56 17.41
N LYS A 168 4.94 17.86 17.74
CA LYS A 168 6.06 18.79 17.48
C LYS A 168 7.39 18.40 18.12
N ALA A 169 7.36 17.64 19.21
CA ALA A 169 8.55 17.17 19.92
C ALA A 169 9.17 15.90 19.30
N ILE A 170 8.47 15.26 18.37
CA ILE A 170 8.91 14.05 17.66
C ILE A 170 9.66 14.52 16.40
N GLU A 171 10.98 14.33 16.37
CA GLU A 171 11.82 14.74 15.25
C GLU A 171 11.61 13.85 14.00
N GLN A 172 11.10 12.63 14.18
CA GLN A 172 10.75 11.73 13.09
C GLN A 172 9.83 12.42 12.07
N GLY A 173 10.04 12.11 10.79
CA GLY A 173 9.35 12.76 9.68
C GLY A 173 9.87 14.15 9.30
N ASP A 174 10.88 14.71 9.98
CA ASP A 174 11.60 15.86 9.44
C ASP A 174 12.30 15.48 8.13
N PRO A 175 12.34 16.36 7.11
CA PRO A 175 12.82 15.99 5.77
C PRO A 175 14.21 15.30 5.77
N GLU A 176 15.18 15.84 6.51
CA GLU A 176 16.53 15.27 6.57
C GLU A 176 16.55 13.88 7.24
N ARG A 177 15.65 13.62 8.20
CA ARG A 177 15.49 12.31 8.83
C ARG A 177 14.78 11.32 7.90
N VAL A 178 13.84 11.79 7.07
CA VAL A 178 13.22 10.99 6.01
C VAL A 178 14.24 10.61 4.94
N ARG A 179 15.16 11.51 4.59
CA ARG A 179 16.18 11.30 3.56
C ARG A 179 17.28 10.34 3.99
N ARG A 180 17.71 10.40 5.25
CA ARG A 180 18.84 9.62 5.78
C ARG A 180 18.78 8.12 5.41
N PRO A 181 17.70 7.37 5.67
CA PRO A 181 17.66 5.95 5.31
C PRO A 181 17.73 5.71 3.79
N VAL A 182 17.33 6.68 2.96
CA VAL A 182 17.50 6.61 1.50
C VAL A 182 18.97 6.67 1.13
N GLN A 183 19.73 7.61 1.70
CA GLN A 183 21.18 7.76 1.48
C GLN A 183 21.97 6.55 2.01
N GLU A 184 21.58 6.04 3.18
CA GLU A 184 22.19 4.83 3.76
C GLU A 184 22.04 3.61 2.84
N ASN A 185 20.93 3.50 2.09
CA ASN A 185 20.74 2.41 1.15
C ASN A 185 21.82 2.40 0.05
N PHE A 186 22.17 3.55 -0.51
CA PHE A 186 23.24 3.66 -1.51
C PHE A 186 24.59 3.22 -0.96
N ALA A 187 24.95 3.74 0.23
CA ALA A 187 26.21 3.39 0.88
C ALA A 187 26.30 1.88 1.19
N GLN A 188 25.20 1.28 1.66
CA GLN A 188 25.13 -0.15 1.97
C GLN A 188 25.20 -1.01 0.70
N ILE A 189 24.52 -0.65 -0.38
CA ILE A 189 24.60 -1.38 -1.66
C ILE A 189 26.03 -1.36 -2.21
N ARG A 190 26.67 -0.18 -2.29
CA ARG A 190 28.05 -0.04 -2.78
C ARG A 190 29.07 -0.80 -1.93
N GLY A 191 28.79 -0.96 -0.63
CA GLY A 191 29.66 -1.71 0.28
C GLY A 191 29.63 -3.23 0.07
N GLN A 192 28.61 -3.79 -0.59
CA GLN A 192 28.41 -5.23 -0.72
C GLN A 192 28.71 -5.79 -2.12
N ILE A 193 28.57 -4.97 -3.16
CA ILE A 193 28.76 -5.39 -4.56
C ILE A 193 30.22 -5.21 -5.00
N SER A 194 30.66 -6.02 -5.98
CA SER A 194 31.94 -5.77 -6.65
C SER A 194 31.94 -4.40 -7.32
N LYS A 195 32.96 -3.58 -7.04
CA LYS A 195 33.12 -2.26 -7.64
C LYS A 195 32.94 -2.37 -9.17
N HIS A 196 32.12 -1.51 -9.74
CA HIS A 196 31.89 -1.27 -11.17
C HIS A 196 30.64 -1.85 -11.85
N GLU A 197 29.95 -2.88 -11.34
CA GLU A 197 28.79 -3.44 -12.08
C GLU A 197 27.57 -2.50 -12.10
N TYR A 198 27.28 -1.84 -10.97
CA TYR A 198 26.09 -1.00 -10.80
C TYR A 198 26.41 0.48 -10.56
N ASP A 199 27.66 0.91 -10.72
CA ASP A 199 28.08 2.29 -10.39
C ASP A 199 27.26 3.33 -11.20
N ALA A 200 27.11 3.12 -12.51
CA ALA A 200 26.40 4.05 -13.39
C ALA A 200 24.91 4.22 -13.01
N ILE A 201 24.19 3.11 -12.75
CA ILE A 201 22.79 3.20 -12.34
C ILE A 201 22.66 3.81 -10.94
N LEU A 202 23.54 3.49 -10.00
CA LEU A 202 23.51 4.07 -8.66
C LEU A 202 23.80 5.58 -8.69
N GLU A 203 24.73 6.04 -9.53
CA GLU A 203 25.00 7.47 -9.75
C GLU A 203 23.77 8.19 -10.32
N GLU A 204 23.12 7.63 -11.35
CA GLU A 204 21.90 8.21 -11.94
C GLU A 204 20.77 8.31 -10.89
N LEU A 205 20.54 7.23 -10.13
CA LEU A 205 19.51 7.19 -9.11
C LEU A 205 19.81 8.15 -7.95
N GLU A 206 21.07 8.30 -7.54
CA GLU A 206 21.47 9.22 -6.46
C GLU A 206 21.36 10.70 -6.89
N LEU A 207 21.68 11.02 -8.15
CA LEU A 207 21.44 12.35 -8.73
C LEU A 207 19.95 12.68 -8.76
N TRP A 208 19.11 11.73 -9.19
CA TRP A 208 17.66 11.90 -9.18
C TRP A 208 17.12 12.06 -7.76
N GLU A 209 17.55 11.22 -6.81
CA GLU A 209 17.16 11.30 -5.40
C GLU A 209 17.43 12.69 -4.83
N GLY A 210 18.63 13.22 -5.08
CA GLY A 210 19.01 14.53 -4.56
C GLY A 210 18.17 15.67 -5.14
N SER A 211 17.93 15.65 -6.45
CA SER A 211 17.07 16.66 -7.10
C SER A 211 15.63 16.56 -6.62
N GLU A 212 15.09 15.35 -6.51
CA GLU A 212 13.70 15.14 -6.12
C GLU A 212 13.48 15.45 -4.63
N PHE A 213 14.44 15.12 -3.77
CA PHE A 213 14.37 15.48 -2.36
C PHE A 213 14.27 17.00 -2.16
N GLU A 214 15.12 17.78 -2.84
CA GLU A 214 15.08 19.24 -2.72
C GLU A 214 13.74 19.81 -3.23
N SER A 215 13.16 19.22 -4.27
CA SER A 215 11.84 19.62 -4.78
C SER A 215 10.71 19.30 -3.77
N LEU A 216 10.82 18.17 -3.06
CA LEU A 216 9.81 17.69 -2.10
C LEU A 216 10.00 18.21 -0.67
N LYS A 217 11.12 18.86 -0.36
CA LYS A 217 11.47 19.29 1.01
C LYS A 217 10.35 20.07 1.71
N LEU A 218 9.75 21.04 1.02
CA LEU A 218 8.63 21.82 1.55
C LEU A 218 7.36 20.98 1.71
N VAL A 219 7.11 20.04 0.80
CA VAL A 219 5.96 19.12 0.87
C VAL A 219 6.09 18.21 2.09
N LEU A 220 7.25 17.61 2.32
CA LEU A 220 7.54 16.78 3.49
C LEU A 220 7.31 17.53 4.81
N GLN A 221 7.77 18.79 4.90
CA GLN A 221 7.50 19.64 6.07
C GLN A 221 6.01 19.91 6.28
N GLN A 222 5.28 20.19 5.20
CA GLN A 222 3.83 20.43 5.26
C GLN A 222 3.09 19.16 5.70
N ARG A 223 3.50 18.00 5.19
CA ARG A 223 2.91 16.71 5.56
C ARG A 223 3.09 16.40 7.05
N LYS A 224 4.29 16.65 7.61
CA LYS A 224 4.51 16.59 9.06
C LYS A 224 3.61 17.54 9.84
N LYS A 225 3.54 18.82 9.44
CA LYS A 225 2.68 19.82 10.10
C LYS A 225 1.20 19.46 10.05
N ALA A 226 0.75 18.80 8.97
CA ALA A 226 -0.62 18.34 8.80
C ALA A 226 -0.91 16.99 9.48
N GLY A 227 0.06 16.39 10.17
CA GLY A 227 -0.12 15.16 10.94
C GLY A 227 -0.16 13.89 10.10
N PHE A 228 0.51 13.87 8.94
CA PHE A 228 0.66 12.66 8.11
C PHE A 228 1.80 11.75 8.54
N ILE A 229 2.68 12.21 9.44
CA ILE A 229 3.67 11.36 10.08
C ILE A 229 3.00 10.66 11.26
N ARG A 230 2.89 9.34 11.18
CA ARG A 230 2.15 8.48 12.11
C ARG A 230 3.02 7.33 12.59
N GLU A 231 2.73 6.75 13.75
CA GLU A 231 3.33 5.46 14.14
C GLU A 231 2.69 4.33 13.31
N GLY A 232 3.16 4.15 12.07
CA GLY A 232 2.68 3.16 11.11
C GLY A 232 3.15 1.72 11.38
N HIS A 233 3.10 0.90 10.33
CA HIS A 233 3.59 -0.48 10.31
C HIS A 233 5.10 -0.53 10.04
N GLY A 234 5.57 0.24 9.05
CA GLY A 234 6.99 0.39 8.70
C GLY A 234 7.52 -0.64 7.69
N ASP A 235 6.91 -1.83 7.64
CA ASP A 235 7.31 -2.95 6.77
C ASP A 235 6.11 -3.67 6.09
N MET A 236 5.25 -2.90 5.43
CA MET A 236 3.96 -3.37 4.90
C MET A 236 4.08 -4.02 3.51
N HIS A 237 4.68 -5.20 3.42
CA HIS A 237 4.78 -5.99 2.17
C HIS A 237 4.01 -7.32 2.25
N LEU A 238 3.76 -8.01 1.14
CA LEU A 238 2.86 -9.18 1.05
C LEU A 238 3.19 -10.31 2.03
N ARG A 239 4.46 -10.52 2.40
CA ARG A 239 4.85 -11.53 3.39
C ARG A 239 4.39 -11.21 4.83
N ASN A 240 4.11 -9.93 5.11
CA ASN A 240 3.65 -9.41 6.41
C ASN A 240 2.13 -9.14 6.43
N LEU A 241 1.44 -9.63 5.39
CA LEU A 241 0.00 -9.54 5.23
C LEU A 241 -0.57 -10.95 5.11
N ALA A 242 -1.63 -11.26 5.84
CA ALA A 242 -2.28 -12.56 5.82
C ALA A 242 -3.80 -12.46 5.77
N TRP A 243 -4.44 -13.42 5.11
CA TRP A 243 -5.89 -13.56 5.07
C TRP A 243 -6.33 -14.69 6.02
N ILE A 244 -6.80 -14.31 7.20
CA ILE A 244 -7.10 -15.25 8.29
C ILE A 244 -8.55 -15.05 8.71
N ASP A 245 -9.32 -16.14 8.80
CA ASP A 245 -10.73 -16.12 9.23
C ASP A 245 -11.57 -15.08 8.46
N HIS A 246 -11.34 -14.99 7.14
CA HIS A 246 -11.98 -14.03 6.23
C HIS A 246 -11.70 -12.55 6.55
N LYS A 247 -10.56 -12.24 7.17
CA LYS A 247 -10.17 -10.88 7.55
C LYS A 247 -8.73 -10.55 7.14
N PRO A 248 -8.44 -9.28 6.83
CA PRO A 248 -7.09 -8.81 6.61
C PRO A 248 -6.33 -8.71 7.94
N VAL A 249 -5.17 -9.35 8.01
CA VAL A 249 -4.25 -9.29 9.16
C VAL A 249 -2.91 -8.74 8.69
N LEU A 250 -2.44 -7.67 9.34
CA LEU A 250 -1.11 -7.11 9.15
C LEU A 250 -0.28 -7.43 10.40
N PHE A 251 0.84 -8.10 10.21
CA PHE A 251 1.69 -8.58 11.30
C PHE A 251 3.16 -8.27 11.02
N ASP A 252 3.99 -8.41 12.04
CA ASP A 252 5.43 -8.09 11.99
C ASP A 252 5.75 -6.60 11.75
N CYS A 253 5.04 -5.70 12.45
CA CYS A 253 5.38 -4.28 12.52
C CYS A 253 6.81 -4.07 13.05
N LEU A 254 7.56 -3.11 12.50
CA LEU A 254 8.96 -2.83 12.91
C LEU A 254 9.05 -2.27 14.34
N GLU A 255 9.50 -3.09 15.28
CA GLU A 255 9.60 -2.75 16.71
C GLU A 255 10.90 -2.03 17.07
N PHE A 256 11.99 -2.31 16.36
CA PHE A 256 13.33 -1.99 16.84
C PHE A 256 13.83 -0.57 16.52
N ASN A 257 13.29 0.07 15.49
CA ASN A 257 13.73 1.41 15.10
C ASN A 257 12.53 2.36 14.91
N PRO A 258 12.32 3.33 15.83
CA PRO A 258 11.27 4.32 15.71
C PRO A 258 11.31 5.12 14.40
N GLU A 259 12.50 5.40 13.83
CA GLU A 259 12.63 6.13 12.55
C GLU A 259 11.97 5.40 11.37
N LEU A 260 11.83 4.07 11.46
CA LEU A 260 11.27 3.24 10.39
C LEU A 260 9.76 3.00 10.53
N ARG A 261 9.16 3.39 11.67
CA ARG A 261 7.71 3.28 11.90
C ARG A 261 7.01 4.61 12.15
N TRP A 262 7.71 5.64 12.63
CA TRP A 262 7.19 7.01 12.67
C TRP A 262 7.41 7.68 11.32
N ILE A 263 6.59 7.27 10.35
CA ILE A 263 6.79 7.58 8.94
C ILE A 263 5.54 8.25 8.38
N ASP A 264 5.71 8.85 7.21
CA ASP A 264 4.58 9.32 6.42
C ASP A 264 3.67 8.15 6.05
N VAL A 265 2.36 8.31 6.21
CA VAL A 265 1.39 7.29 5.84
C VAL A 265 1.50 6.86 4.36
N ILE A 266 1.96 7.75 3.47
CA ILE A 266 2.25 7.40 2.07
C ILE A 266 3.50 6.53 1.96
N SER A 267 4.50 6.75 2.81
CA SER A 267 5.70 5.91 2.89
C SER A 267 5.40 4.49 3.38
N ASP A 268 4.40 4.35 4.26
CA ASP A 268 3.95 3.05 4.75
C ASP A 268 3.24 2.26 3.64
N ILE A 269 2.24 2.86 2.98
CA ILE A 269 1.52 2.20 1.87
C ILE A 269 2.39 1.99 0.62
N ALA A 270 3.41 2.82 0.40
CA ALA A 270 4.31 2.69 -0.75
C ALA A 270 5.02 1.32 -0.75
N PHE A 271 5.22 0.70 0.41
CA PHE A 271 5.84 -0.62 0.44
C PHE A 271 4.93 -1.67 -0.21
N LEU A 272 3.64 -1.68 0.13
CA LEU A 272 2.69 -2.62 -0.46
C LEU A 272 2.49 -2.35 -1.96
N VAL A 273 2.39 -1.07 -2.35
CA VAL A 273 2.24 -0.68 -3.75
C VAL A 273 3.46 -1.16 -4.57
N MET A 274 4.68 -0.89 -4.07
CA MET A 274 5.93 -1.32 -4.72
C MET A 274 6.05 -2.84 -4.79
N ASP A 275 5.74 -3.56 -3.71
CA ASP A 275 5.83 -5.03 -3.67
C ASP A 275 4.80 -5.70 -4.61
N LEU A 276 3.60 -5.13 -4.78
CA LEU A 276 2.66 -5.59 -5.80
C LEU A 276 3.17 -5.33 -7.23
N GLN A 277 3.81 -4.19 -7.47
CA GLN A 277 4.37 -3.85 -8.79
C GLN A 277 5.54 -4.76 -9.16
N ASP A 278 6.47 -5.00 -8.23
CA ASP A 278 7.57 -5.95 -8.37
C ASP A 278 7.07 -7.34 -8.77
N ARG A 279 6.01 -7.81 -8.09
CA ARG A 279 5.35 -9.10 -8.33
C ARG A 279 4.43 -9.14 -9.55
N GLN A 280 4.55 -8.18 -10.46
CA GLN A 280 3.79 -8.11 -11.71
C GLN A 280 2.27 -8.00 -11.50
N GLN A 281 1.85 -7.34 -10.41
CA GLN A 281 0.44 -7.05 -10.10
C GLN A 281 0.13 -5.54 -10.06
N PRO A 282 0.47 -4.76 -11.10
CA PRO A 282 0.24 -3.31 -11.10
C PRO A 282 -1.25 -2.95 -10.98
N GLN A 283 -2.17 -3.79 -11.48
CA GLN A 283 -3.61 -3.54 -11.33
C GLN A 283 -4.05 -3.60 -9.87
N LEU A 284 -3.57 -4.59 -9.11
CA LEU A 284 -3.87 -4.69 -7.68
C LEU A 284 -3.23 -3.54 -6.88
N ALA A 285 -2.02 -3.12 -7.28
CA ALA A 285 -1.36 -1.96 -6.68
C ALA A 285 -2.20 -0.68 -6.86
N GLN A 286 -2.71 -0.45 -8.06
CA GLN A 286 -3.54 0.71 -8.38
C GLN A 286 -4.90 0.68 -7.68
N ARG A 287 -5.49 -0.51 -7.54
CA ARG A 287 -6.72 -0.73 -6.77
C ARG A 287 -6.52 -0.37 -5.30
N PHE A 288 -5.47 -0.90 -4.67
CA PHE A 288 -5.12 -0.58 -3.28
C PHE A 288 -4.93 0.92 -3.06
N LEU A 289 -4.10 1.55 -3.92
CA LEU A 289 -3.79 2.98 -3.82
C LEU A 289 -5.06 3.83 -3.93
N ASN A 290 -5.90 3.58 -4.94
CA ASN A 290 -7.11 4.37 -5.15
C ASN A 290 -8.12 4.20 -4.01
N ASP A 291 -8.34 2.98 -3.54
CA ASP A 291 -9.25 2.73 -2.41
C ASP A 291 -8.74 3.40 -1.13
N TYR A 292 -7.44 3.38 -0.88
CA TYR A 292 -6.83 4.09 0.25
C TYR A 292 -7.02 5.61 0.13
N LEU A 293 -6.77 6.20 -1.05
CA LEU A 293 -6.93 7.63 -1.30
C LEU A 293 -8.38 8.09 -1.21
N GLU A 294 -9.33 7.32 -1.76
CA GLU A 294 -10.77 7.62 -1.68
C GLU A 294 -11.25 7.62 -0.22
N ARG A 295 -10.76 6.70 0.61
CA ARG A 295 -11.12 6.61 2.05
C ARG A 295 -10.49 7.74 2.86
N THR A 296 -9.19 7.97 2.69
CA THR A 296 -8.46 8.98 3.48
C THR A 296 -8.67 10.40 3.01
N GLY A 297 -8.86 10.62 1.70
CA GLY A 297 -8.87 11.93 1.07
C GLY A 297 -7.47 12.53 0.88
N ASP A 298 -6.40 11.77 1.15
CA ASP A 298 -5.00 12.23 1.05
C ASP A 298 -4.49 12.22 -0.41
N TYR A 299 -5.26 12.81 -1.33
CA TYR A 299 -4.85 12.93 -2.73
C TYR A 299 -3.58 13.75 -2.92
N ALA A 300 -3.26 14.67 -2.00
CA ALA A 300 -1.99 15.41 -2.03
C ALA A 300 -0.79 14.51 -1.71
N GLY A 301 -1.01 13.35 -1.09
CA GLY A 301 0.03 12.37 -0.81
C GLY A 301 0.68 11.77 -2.05
N VAL A 302 0.00 11.76 -3.20
CA VAL A 302 0.59 11.24 -4.44
C VAL A 302 1.79 12.05 -4.91
N THR A 303 1.95 13.31 -4.45
CA THR A 303 3.14 14.12 -4.74
C THR A 303 4.43 13.50 -4.18
N VAL A 304 4.38 12.80 -3.04
CA VAL A 304 5.56 12.15 -2.43
C VAL A 304 5.65 10.65 -2.74
N LEU A 305 4.63 10.09 -3.39
CA LEU A 305 4.54 8.65 -3.64
C LEU A 305 5.70 8.11 -4.51
N PRO A 306 6.11 8.74 -5.63
CA PRO A 306 7.23 8.24 -6.44
C PRO A 306 8.54 8.13 -5.63
N TYR A 307 8.83 9.15 -4.81
CA TYR A 307 10.00 9.15 -3.93
C TYR A 307 9.97 8.00 -2.91
N TYR A 308 8.80 7.71 -2.34
CA TYR A 308 8.65 6.59 -1.42
C TYR A 308 8.65 5.21 -2.10
N LEU A 309 8.08 5.07 -3.30
CA LEU A 309 8.18 3.84 -4.10
C LEU A 309 9.64 3.53 -4.44
N PHE A 310 10.37 4.56 -4.91
CA PHE A 310 11.81 4.51 -5.13
C PHE A 310 12.56 4.07 -3.87
N TYR A 311 12.31 4.73 -2.73
CA TYR A 311 12.94 4.38 -1.46
C TYR A 311 12.70 2.91 -1.09
N ARG A 312 11.47 2.41 -1.20
CA ARG A 312 11.14 1.02 -0.85
C ARG A 312 11.79 0.01 -1.79
N ALA A 313 11.87 0.30 -3.10
CA ALA A 313 12.64 -0.51 -4.03
C ALA A 313 14.14 -0.54 -3.66
N MET A 314 14.73 0.61 -3.29
CA MET A 314 16.11 0.69 -2.83
C MET A 314 16.36 -0.06 -1.52
N VAL A 315 15.38 -0.12 -0.62
CA VAL A 315 15.45 -0.97 0.59
C VAL A 315 15.55 -2.44 0.21
N ARG A 316 14.75 -2.92 -0.75
CA ARG A 316 14.79 -4.31 -1.21
C ARG A 316 16.10 -4.63 -1.94
N ALA A 317 16.51 -3.77 -2.87
CA ALA A 317 17.81 -3.87 -3.55
C ALA A 317 18.97 -4.03 -2.54
N LYS A 318 18.96 -3.22 -1.48
CA LYS A 318 19.96 -3.30 -0.42
C LYS A 318 19.96 -4.61 0.35
N VAL A 319 18.78 -5.13 0.69
CA VAL A 319 18.68 -6.43 1.36
C VAL A 319 19.27 -7.52 0.47
N ASP A 320 18.98 -7.50 -0.82
CA ASP A 320 19.49 -8.49 -1.77
C ASP A 320 20.99 -8.32 -2.03
N ALA A 321 21.52 -7.08 -2.03
CA ALA A 321 22.96 -6.83 -2.07
C ALA A 321 23.69 -7.41 -0.85
N ILE A 322 23.15 -7.21 0.37
CA ILE A 322 23.71 -7.80 1.60
C ILE A 322 23.68 -9.32 1.52
N ARG A 323 22.58 -9.90 1.05
CA ARG A 323 22.46 -11.35 0.86
C ARG A 323 23.49 -11.87 -0.14
N ALA A 324 23.66 -11.23 -1.28
CA ALA A 324 24.67 -11.62 -2.29
C ALA A 324 26.11 -11.54 -1.77
N GLY A 325 26.39 -10.61 -0.84
CA GLY A 325 27.70 -10.44 -0.19
C GLY A 325 27.96 -11.36 1.00
N GLN A 326 26.96 -12.11 1.48
CA GLN A 326 27.06 -12.92 2.68
C GLN A 326 27.98 -14.13 2.48
N ALA A 327 28.94 -14.32 3.39
CA ALA A 327 29.82 -15.48 3.36
C ALA A 327 29.05 -16.78 3.68
N GLY A 328 29.29 -17.83 2.90
CA GLY A 328 28.75 -19.16 3.17
C GLY A 328 27.41 -19.51 2.52
N ILE A 329 26.86 -18.62 1.70
CA ILE A 329 25.70 -18.90 0.83
C ILE A 329 26.11 -19.74 -0.39
N SER A 330 25.17 -20.48 -0.97
CA SER A 330 25.41 -21.26 -2.19
C SER A 330 25.58 -20.36 -3.42
N PRO A 331 26.25 -20.82 -4.49
CA PRO A 331 26.33 -20.08 -5.75
C PRO A 331 24.95 -19.74 -6.35
N GLU A 332 23.96 -20.62 -6.17
CA GLU A 332 22.59 -20.41 -6.63
C GLU A 332 21.88 -19.33 -5.80
N GLU A 333 22.04 -19.34 -4.48
CA GLU A 333 21.50 -18.30 -3.59
C GLU A 333 22.09 -16.93 -3.93
N LYS A 334 23.41 -16.88 -4.15
CA LYS A 334 24.10 -15.67 -4.57
C LYS A 334 23.57 -15.15 -5.91
N SER A 335 23.48 -16.01 -6.92
CA SER A 335 22.98 -15.63 -8.25
C SER A 335 21.53 -15.17 -8.21
N SER A 336 20.68 -15.78 -7.37
CA SER A 336 19.31 -15.32 -7.15
C SER A 336 19.27 -13.92 -6.54
N ALA A 337 20.06 -13.68 -5.49
CA ALA A 337 20.13 -12.38 -4.83
C ALA A 337 20.66 -11.27 -5.75
N GLU A 338 21.67 -11.56 -6.59
CA GLU A 338 22.17 -10.61 -7.61
C GLU A 338 21.10 -10.27 -8.65
N LYS A 339 20.31 -11.27 -9.08
CA LYS A 339 19.20 -11.05 -10.01
C LYS A 339 18.09 -10.18 -9.38
N ASP A 340 17.74 -10.45 -8.13
CA ASP A 340 16.71 -9.69 -7.41
C ASP A 340 17.18 -8.25 -7.14
N LEU A 341 18.46 -8.05 -6.78
CA LEU A 341 19.10 -6.74 -6.71
C LEU A 341 18.94 -5.97 -8.03
N ALA A 342 19.31 -6.57 -9.16
CA ALA A 342 19.20 -5.93 -10.48
C ALA A 342 17.74 -5.56 -10.81
N ALA A 343 16.79 -6.44 -10.49
CA ALA A 343 15.36 -6.20 -10.69
C ALA A 343 14.86 -5.01 -9.86
N TYR A 344 15.24 -4.91 -8.59
CA TYR A 344 14.85 -3.78 -7.74
C TYR A 344 15.52 -2.45 -8.13
N LEU A 345 16.76 -2.47 -8.63
CA LEU A 345 17.38 -1.27 -9.20
C LEU A 345 16.66 -0.79 -10.47
N ALA A 346 16.28 -1.72 -11.35
CA ALA A 346 15.47 -1.39 -12.53
C ALA A 346 14.07 -0.86 -12.14
N LEU A 347 13.45 -1.45 -11.11
CA LEU A 347 12.17 -0.98 -10.58
C LEU A 347 12.31 0.43 -9.99
N ALA A 348 13.36 0.69 -9.21
CA ALA A 348 13.67 2.02 -8.67
C ALA A 348 13.85 3.05 -9.82
N GLN A 349 14.58 2.69 -10.87
CA GLN A 349 14.73 3.51 -12.07
C GLN A 349 13.39 3.78 -12.77
N SER A 350 12.46 2.82 -12.79
CA SER A 350 11.15 3.05 -13.39
C SER A 350 10.34 4.14 -12.69
N TYR A 351 10.52 4.34 -11.38
CA TYR A 351 9.84 5.41 -10.62
C TYR A 351 10.42 6.79 -10.85
N THR A 352 11.63 6.89 -11.41
CA THR A 352 12.22 8.19 -11.78
C THR A 352 11.64 8.74 -13.09
N GLN A 353 11.01 7.86 -13.89
CA GLN A 353 10.42 8.20 -15.18
C GLN A 353 8.95 8.62 -15.02
N ARG A 354 8.61 9.82 -15.47
CA ARG A 354 7.24 10.33 -15.45
C ARG A 354 6.59 10.20 -16.83
N ALA A 355 5.50 9.45 -16.92
CA ALA A 355 4.66 9.45 -18.10
C ALA A 355 3.87 10.76 -18.21
N ALA A 356 3.53 11.19 -19.43
CA ALA A 356 2.66 12.34 -19.63
C ALA A 356 1.25 12.01 -19.11
N PRO A 357 0.73 12.74 -18.10
CA PRO A 357 -0.56 12.42 -17.52
C PRO A 357 -1.72 12.81 -18.45
N VAL A 358 -2.87 12.18 -18.25
CA VAL A 358 -4.12 12.45 -18.98
C VAL A 358 -5.21 12.86 -17.99
N LEU A 359 -5.97 13.90 -18.33
CA LEU A 359 -7.19 14.27 -17.61
C LEU A 359 -8.40 13.61 -18.27
N ILE A 360 -9.07 12.73 -17.54
CA ILE A 360 -10.23 11.99 -17.99
C ILE A 360 -11.42 12.42 -17.12
N ILE A 361 -12.51 12.85 -17.75
CA ILE A 361 -13.78 13.04 -17.05
C ILE A 361 -14.79 12.00 -17.51
N THR A 362 -15.65 11.55 -16.61
CA THR A 362 -16.82 10.77 -17.00
C THR A 362 -18.00 11.69 -17.31
N ARG A 363 -18.92 11.26 -18.16
CA ARG A 363 -20.22 11.90 -18.33
C ARG A 363 -21.27 10.82 -18.43
N GLY A 364 -22.31 10.91 -17.62
CA GLY A 364 -23.38 9.91 -17.65
C GLY A 364 -24.22 9.93 -16.38
N LEU A 365 -25.47 9.51 -16.52
CA LEU A 365 -26.47 9.50 -15.46
C LEU A 365 -26.13 8.50 -14.35
N SER A 366 -26.79 8.62 -13.21
CA SER A 366 -26.67 7.62 -12.14
C SER A 366 -27.05 6.23 -12.64
N ALA A 367 -26.35 5.20 -12.15
CA ALA A 367 -26.48 3.81 -12.60
C ALA A 367 -26.08 3.51 -14.07
N SER A 368 -25.39 4.43 -14.76
CA SER A 368 -24.86 4.19 -16.10
C SER A 368 -23.59 3.33 -16.14
N GLY A 369 -23.19 2.69 -15.05
CA GLY A 369 -22.01 1.81 -15.00
C GLY A 369 -20.64 2.50 -14.89
N LYS A 370 -20.59 3.83 -14.68
CA LYS A 370 -19.34 4.61 -14.58
C LYS A 370 -18.32 3.98 -13.65
N THR A 371 -18.67 3.83 -12.37
CA THR A 371 -17.73 3.38 -11.33
C THR A 371 -17.17 1.99 -11.59
N THR A 372 -17.97 1.09 -12.17
CA THR A 372 -17.50 -0.26 -12.57
C THR A 372 -16.46 -0.18 -13.67
N ILE A 373 -16.69 0.65 -14.69
CA ILE A 373 -15.80 0.76 -15.85
C ILE A 373 -14.56 1.58 -15.51
N THR A 374 -14.71 2.67 -14.75
CA THR A 374 -13.59 3.49 -14.28
C THR A 374 -12.67 2.71 -13.35
N GLN A 375 -13.17 1.71 -12.61
CA GLN A 375 -12.35 0.81 -11.83
C GLN A 375 -11.38 0.00 -12.71
N THR A 376 -11.86 -0.59 -13.79
CA THR A 376 -10.96 -1.32 -14.70
C THR A 376 -10.00 -0.37 -15.43
N LEU A 377 -10.46 0.84 -15.78
CA LEU A 377 -9.62 1.84 -16.46
C LEU A 377 -8.51 2.38 -15.56
N LEU A 378 -8.79 2.71 -14.29
CA LEU A 378 -7.75 3.19 -13.36
C LEU A 378 -6.69 2.11 -13.12
N GLU A 379 -7.10 0.85 -13.01
CA GLU A 379 -6.21 -0.30 -12.79
C GLU A 379 -5.25 -0.50 -13.97
N GLN A 380 -5.70 -0.24 -15.20
CA GLN A 380 -4.88 -0.41 -16.41
C GLN A 380 -4.08 0.84 -16.79
N LEU A 381 -4.61 2.04 -16.54
CA LEU A 381 -3.95 3.31 -16.88
C LEU A 381 -2.98 3.81 -15.81
N GLY A 382 -3.01 3.23 -14.60
CA GLY A 382 -2.31 3.80 -13.46
C GLY A 382 -2.84 5.16 -13.04
N ALA A 383 -4.13 5.41 -13.27
CA ALA A 383 -4.76 6.69 -12.99
C ALA A 383 -5.27 6.77 -11.55
N ILE A 384 -5.31 7.98 -11.00
CA ILE A 384 -5.97 8.26 -9.73
C ILE A 384 -7.41 8.70 -10.01
N ARG A 385 -8.38 8.07 -9.34
CA ARG A 385 -9.79 8.39 -9.45
C ARG A 385 -10.22 9.31 -8.32
N ILE A 386 -10.94 10.37 -8.69
CA ILE A 386 -11.66 11.22 -7.75
C ILE A 386 -13.14 11.03 -7.99
N ARG A 387 -13.90 10.67 -6.95
CA ARG A 387 -15.34 10.45 -7.05
C ARG A 387 -16.14 11.58 -6.43
N SER A 388 -17.11 12.08 -7.20
CA SER A 388 -17.94 13.21 -6.76
C SER A 388 -18.87 12.92 -5.58
N ASP A 389 -19.32 11.67 -5.40
CA ASP A 389 -20.15 11.26 -4.25
C ASP A 389 -19.31 11.22 -2.97
N VAL A 390 -18.13 10.62 -3.03
CA VAL A 390 -17.16 10.55 -1.91
C VAL A 390 -16.74 11.95 -1.46
N GLU A 391 -16.28 12.79 -2.39
CA GLU A 391 -15.76 14.12 -2.04
C GLU A 391 -16.87 15.09 -1.62
N ARG A 392 -18.09 14.92 -2.15
CA ARG A 392 -19.26 15.65 -1.65
C ARG A 392 -19.52 15.31 -0.18
N LYS A 393 -19.57 14.04 0.18
CA LYS A 393 -19.75 13.64 1.59
C LYS A 393 -18.68 14.25 2.49
N ARG A 394 -17.42 14.15 2.08
CA ARG A 394 -16.27 14.71 2.80
C ARG A 394 -16.40 16.21 3.01
N LEU A 395 -16.78 16.98 1.98
CA LEU A 395 -16.99 18.43 2.07
C LEU A 395 -18.07 18.82 3.08
N PHE A 396 -19.09 17.97 3.26
CA PHE A 396 -20.20 18.22 4.17
C PHE A 396 -20.10 17.45 5.50
N GLY A 397 -18.90 16.97 5.86
CA GLY A 397 -18.62 16.35 7.17
C GLY A 397 -19.18 14.93 7.35
N LEU A 398 -19.59 14.27 6.26
CA LEU A 398 -20.02 12.87 6.27
C LEU A 398 -18.82 11.97 5.93
N LYS A 399 -18.80 10.75 6.50
CA LYS A 399 -17.79 9.76 6.09
C LYS A 399 -18.03 9.32 4.65
N ALA A 400 -16.98 8.96 3.92
CA ALA A 400 -17.06 8.50 2.52
C ALA A 400 -18.06 7.34 2.32
N ASN A 401 -18.12 6.43 3.29
CA ASN A 401 -18.98 5.24 3.32
C ASN A 401 -20.33 5.46 4.01
N GLN A 402 -20.61 6.65 4.55
CA GLN A 402 -21.90 6.95 5.17
C GLN A 402 -22.96 7.23 4.11
N GLU A 403 -24.13 6.60 4.19
CA GLU A 403 -25.26 6.94 3.32
C GLU A 403 -25.75 8.36 3.63
N ALA A 404 -25.79 9.22 2.62
CA ALA A 404 -26.52 10.47 2.69
C ALA A 404 -27.92 10.20 2.15
N LYS A 405 -28.98 10.47 2.95
CA LYS A 405 -30.35 10.49 2.39
C LYS A 405 -30.38 11.55 1.29
N ALA A 406 -30.53 11.12 0.05
CA ALA A 406 -30.56 11.99 -1.12
C ALA A 406 -31.91 12.71 -1.24
N ASP A 407 -32.19 13.63 -0.31
CA ASP A 407 -33.34 14.52 -0.48
C ASP A 407 -32.96 15.58 -1.51
N THR A 408 -33.46 15.41 -2.74
CA THR A 408 -33.13 16.24 -3.89
C THR A 408 -33.48 17.71 -3.64
N GLY A 409 -32.48 18.59 -3.74
CA GLY A 409 -32.66 20.04 -3.52
C GLY A 409 -32.52 20.51 -2.06
N LYS A 410 -32.23 19.61 -1.11
CA LYS A 410 -31.85 19.96 0.27
C LYS A 410 -30.47 19.39 0.60
N GLY A 411 -29.84 19.91 1.65
CA GLY A 411 -28.54 19.44 2.14
C GLY A 411 -27.43 19.52 1.08
N ILE A 412 -26.79 18.38 0.82
CA ILE A 412 -25.54 18.30 0.04
C ILE A 412 -25.74 18.30 -1.49
N TYR A 413 -26.99 18.33 -1.99
CA TYR A 413 -27.31 18.28 -3.43
C TYR A 413 -27.92 19.58 -3.98
N THR A 414 -27.80 20.70 -3.26
CA THR A 414 -28.18 22.02 -3.79
C THR A 414 -27.28 22.44 -4.96
N SER A 415 -27.71 23.44 -5.75
CA SER A 415 -26.89 24.02 -6.82
C SER A 415 -25.57 24.58 -6.28
N SER A 416 -25.61 25.23 -5.11
CA SER A 416 -24.42 25.75 -4.43
C SER A 416 -23.48 24.61 -3.99
N ALA A 417 -24.02 23.57 -3.33
CA ALA A 417 -23.25 22.40 -2.93
C ALA A 417 -22.62 21.67 -4.12
N THR A 418 -23.33 21.60 -5.25
CA THR A 418 -22.80 21.03 -6.49
C THR A 418 -21.65 21.86 -7.04
N ALA A 419 -21.77 23.20 -7.07
CA ALA A 419 -20.68 24.07 -7.48
C ALA A 419 -19.44 23.93 -6.57
N GLN A 420 -19.63 23.85 -5.25
CA GLN A 420 -18.54 23.60 -4.29
C GLN A 420 -17.87 22.24 -4.53
N THR A 421 -18.67 21.20 -4.79
CA THR A 421 -18.16 19.85 -5.09
C THR A 421 -17.28 19.87 -6.35
N TYR A 422 -17.77 20.43 -7.47
CA TYR A 422 -16.97 20.51 -8.71
C TYR A 422 -15.74 21.41 -8.55
N GLY A 423 -15.82 22.48 -7.75
CA GLY A 423 -14.65 23.27 -7.35
C GLY A 423 -13.59 22.43 -6.64
N LYS A 424 -14.00 21.58 -5.69
CA LYS A 424 -13.08 20.68 -4.98
C LYS A 424 -12.49 19.61 -5.90
N LEU A 425 -13.31 18.99 -6.76
CA LEU A 425 -12.84 18.00 -7.73
C LEU A 425 -11.80 18.61 -8.68
N ALA A 426 -11.99 19.85 -9.11
CA ALA A 426 -11.04 20.59 -9.93
C ALA A 426 -9.71 20.87 -9.20
N GLU A 427 -9.78 21.30 -7.93
CA GLU A 427 -8.59 21.50 -7.09
C GLU A 427 -7.78 20.21 -6.94
N LEU A 428 -8.46 19.09 -6.67
CA LEU A 428 -7.82 17.78 -6.53
C LEU A 428 -7.21 17.31 -7.86
N ALA A 429 -7.94 17.44 -8.97
CA ALA A 429 -7.43 17.06 -10.28
C ALA A 429 -6.19 17.87 -10.69
N ASP A 430 -6.16 19.19 -10.43
CA ASP A 430 -5.00 20.04 -10.71
C ASP A 430 -3.75 19.57 -9.94
N LYS A 431 -3.90 19.21 -8.65
CA LYS A 431 -2.82 18.70 -7.80
C LYS A 431 -2.31 17.32 -8.24
N ILE A 432 -3.20 16.41 -8.60
CA ILE A 432 -2.83 15.06 -9.06
C ILE A 432 -2.08 15.13 -10.40
N LEU A 433 -2.54 15.98 -11.32
CA LEU A 433 -1.85 16.22 -12.59
C LEU A 433 -0.49 16.88 -12.38
N GLU A 434 -0.36 17.79 -11.42
CA GLU A 434 0.92 18.41 -11.04
C GLU A 434 1.91 17.39 -10.48
N ALA A 435 1.42 16.41 -9.73
CA ALA A 435 2.21 15.27 -9.26
C ALA A 435 2.57 14.27 -10.37
N GLY A 436 2.12 14.48 -11.61
CA GLY A 436 2.45 13.64 -12.76
C GLY A 436 1.56 12.43 -12.96
N TYR A 437 0.43 12.34 -12.26
CA TYR A 437 -0.51 11.21 -12.40
C TYR A 437 -1.67 11.54 -13.33
N SER A 438 -2.04 10.57 -14.18
CA SER A 438 -3.32 10.63 -14.88
C SER A 438 -4.47 10.62 -13.89
N VAL A 439 -5.55 11.34 -14.18
CA VAL A 439 -6.68 11.48 -13.25
C VAL A 439 -8.01 11.18 -13.94
N ILE A 440 -8.85 10.38 -13.28
CA ILE A 440 -10.23 10.12 -13.67
C ILE A 440 -11.16 10.84 -12.70
N VAL A 441 -11.91 11.81 -13.18
CA VAL A 441 -12.93 12.50 -12.38
C VAL A 441 -14.27 11.82 -12.64
N ASP A 442 -14.68 10.94 -11.71
CA ASP A 442 -15.93 10.18 -11.78
C ASP A 442 -17.08 11.02 -11.19
N ALA A 443 -17.76 11.72 -12.09
CA ALA A 443 -18.96 12.50 -11.81
C ALA A 443 -19.95 12.43 -12.97
N THR A 444 -21.15 12.98 -12.77
CA THR A 444 -22.19 12.94 -13.80
C THR A 444 -21.96 13.91 -14.95
N PHE A 445 -21.27 15.05 -14.69
CA PHE A 445 -20.98 16.12 -15.65
C PHE A 445 -22.18 16.52 -16.52
N LEU A 446 -23.34 16.77 -15.89
CA LEU A 446 -24.61 17.05 -16.59
C LEU A 446 -24.67 18.42 -17.27
N LYS A 447 -23.86 19.39 -16.81
CA LYS A 447 -23.83 20.77 -17.34
C LYS A 447 -22.51 21.03 -18.04
N ASN A 448 -22.57 21.73 -19.18
CA ASN A 448 -21.37 22.01 -19.98
C ASN A 448 -20.35 22.84 -19.22
N LEU A 449 -20.78 23.81 -18.39
CA LEU A 449 -19.88 24.66 -17.59
C LEU A 449 -18.84 23.86 -16.78
N TYR A 450 -19.22 22.70 -16.24
CA TYR A 450 -18.30 21.84 -15.49
C TYR A 450 -17.34 21.11 -16.41
N VAL A 451 -17.74 20.75 -17.63
CA VAL A 451 -16.80 20.21 -18.62
C VAL A 451 -15.77 21.27 -19.01
N GLU A 452 -16.19 22.52 -19.24
CA GLU A 452 -15.28 23.63 -19.58
C GLU A 452 -14.26 23.90 -18.47
N GLN A 453 -14.68 23.79 -17.22
CA GLN A 453 -13.80 23.96 -16.05
C GLN A 453 -12.62 22.97 -16.08
N PHE A 454 -12.86 21.70 -16.40
CA PHE A 454 -11.80 20.68 -16.47
C PHE A 454 -11.00 20.76 -17.77
N GLU A 455 -11.63 21.12 -18.88
CA GLU A 455 -10.93 21.43 -20.14
C GLU A 455 -9.90 22.56 -19.93
N ALA A 456 -10.24 23.60 -19.15
CA ALA A 456 -9.32 24.68 -18.83
C ALA A 456 -8.10 24.20 -18.02
N ILE A 457 -8.28 23.25 -17.10
CA ILE A 457 -7.17 22.62 -16.36
C ILE A 457 -6.27 21.85 -17.32
N ALA A 458 -6.85 21.03 -18.21
CA ALA A 458 -6.07 20.28 -19.18
C ALA A 458 -5.23 21.20 -20.09
N LYS A 459 -5.84 22.30 -20.57
CA LYS A 459 -5.12 23.31 -21.38
C LYS A 459 -3.99 23.98 -20.59
N LYS A 460 -4.25 24.38 -19.34
CA LYS A 460 -3.24 25.02 -18.46
C LYS A 460 -2.05 24.09 -18.19
N LYS A 461 -2.32 22.81 -17.92
CA LYS A 461 -1.29 21.79 -17.63
C LYS A 461 -0.70 21.16 -18.90
N GLN A 462 -1.22 21.50 -20.08
CA GLN A 462 -0.81 20.95 -21.38
C GLN A 462 -0.92 19.43 -21.45
N VAL A 463 -1.98 18.88 -20.85
CA VAL A 463 -2.24 17.43 -20.83
C VAL A 463 -3.37 17.07 -21.79
N LEU A 464 -3.41 15.80 -22.20
CA LEU A 464 -4.53 15.27 -22.97
C LEU A 464 -5.83 15.33 -22.15
N PHE A 465 -6.94 15.63 -22.83
CA PHE A 465 -8.27 15.71 -22.22
C PHE A 465 -9.22 14.74 -22.91
N SER A 466 -9.84 13.84 -22.14
CA SER A 466 -10.79 12.85 -22.65
C SER A 466 -12.11 12.88 -21.87
N ILE A 467 -13.21 12.77 -22.59
CA ILE A 467 -14.57 12.71 -22.05
C ILE A 467 -15.14 11.33 -22.34
N LEU A 468 -15.30 10.52 -21.31
CA LEU A 468 -15.94 9.20 -21.41
C LEU A 468 -17.45 9.35 -21.22
N VAL A 469 -18.23 9.20 -22.30
CA VAL A 469 -19.69 9.34 -22.28
C VAL A 469 -20.34 7.97 -22.13
N PHE A 470 -20.96 7.74 -20.99
CA PHE A 470 -21.60 6.47 -20.62
C PHE A 470 -23.08 6.50 -20.95
N ASN A 471 -23.48 5.64 -21.89
CA ASN A 471 -24.85 5.51 -22.37
C ASN A 471 -25.48 4.21 -21.89
N ALA A 472 -26.74 4.30 -21.49
CA ALA A 472 -27.67 3.20 -21.25
C ALA A 472 -29.10 3.74 -21.38
N SER A 473 -30.06 2.89 -21.75
CA SER A 473 -31.46 3.28 -21.84
C SER A 473 -32.00 3.70 -20.47
N ALA A 474 -32.94 4.63 -20.43
CA ALA A 474 -33.58 5.06 -19.19
C ALA A 474 -34.22 3.88 -18.43
N GLN A 475 -34.74 2.89 -19.16
CA GLN A 475 -35.25 1.64 -18.57
C GLN A 475 -34.16 0.86 -17.85
N THR A 476 -33.01 0.63 -18.49
CA THR A 476 -31.85 -0.02 -17.86
C THR A 476 -31.36 0.74 -16.63
N LEU A 477 -31.27 2.07 -16.70
CA LEU A 477 -30.85 2.89 -15.56
C LEU A 477 -31.77 2.71 -14.36
N ARG A 478 -33.10 2.78 -14.56
CA ARG A 478 -34.09 2.55 -13.51
C ARG A 478 -33.97 1.15 -12.93
N GLN A 479 -33.85 0.13 -13.77
CA GLN A 479 -33.72 -1.25 -13.33
C GLN A 479 -32.45 -1.47 -12.49
N ARG A 480 -31.32 -0.87 -12.89
CA ARG A 480 -30.06 -0.95 -12.14
C ARG A 480 -30.15 -0.27 -10.77
N ILE A 481 -30.86 0.86 -10.65
CA ILE A 481 -31.11 1.50 -9.35
C ILE A 481 -31.98 0.62 -8.46
N MET A 482 -33.04 0.00 -9.01
CA MET A 482 -33.92 -0.88 -8.24
C MET A 482 -33.22 -2.16 -7.76
N ASN A 483 -32.32 -2.72 -8.57
CA ASN A 483 -31.62 -3.97 -8.28
C ASN A 483 -30.33 -3.78 -7.45
N ARG A 484 -29.93 -2.54 -7.18
CA ARG A 484 -28.69 -2.23 -6.46
C ARG A 484 -28.80 -2.67 -4.98
N LYS A 485 -27.74 -3.32 -4.47
CA LYS A 485 -27.55 -3.50 -3.02
C LYS A 485 -27.32 -2.14 -2.34
N GLN A 486 -27.88 -1.92 -1.15
CA GLN A 486 -27.71 -0.70 -0.35
C GLN A 486 -26.22 -0.32 -0.18
N GLY A 487 -25.90 0.98 -0.14
CA GLY A 487 -24.55 1.52 0.10
C GLY A 487 -23.64 1.84 -1.10
N ALA A 488 -23.96 1.43 -2.34
CA ALA A 488 -23.01 1.58 -3.45
C ALA A 488 -22.96 2.99 -4.10
N SER A 489 -23.99 3.83 -3.97
CA SER A 489 -23.95 5.29 -4.19
C SER A 489 -25.29 5.90 -3.77
N ASP A 490 -25.31 7.22 -3.56
CA ASP A 490 -26.46 7.92 -2.96
C ASP A 490 -27.65 8.16 -3.92
N ALA A 491 -27.54 7.77 -5.20
CA ALA A 491 -28.57 8.09 -6.18
C ALA A 491 -29.73 7.09 -6.15
N ASP A 492 -30.93 7.59 -5.86
CA ASP A 492 -32.19 6.86 -5.97
C ASP A 492 -32.93 7.18 -7.30
N LEU A 493 -34.14 6.64 -7.47
CA LEU A 493 -34.95 6.88 -8.66
C LEU A 493 -35.33 8.36 -8.82
N ALA A 494 -35.59 9.09 -7.73
CA ALA A 494 -35.93 10.51 -7.79
C ALA A 494 -34.74 11.35 -8.28
N VAL A 495 -33.53 11.02 -7.83
CA VAL A 495 -32.28 11.60 -8.33
C VAL A 495 -32.14 11.34 -9.83
N LEU A 496 -32.36 10.10 -10.29
CA LEU A 496 -32.26 9.78 -11.72
C LEU A 496 -33.25 10.59 -12.58
N GLU A 497 -34.52 10.69 -12.17
CA GLU A 497 -35.54 11.45 -12.90
C GLU A 497 -35.20 12.95 -12.97
N GLN A 498 -34.63 13.50 -11.90
CA GLN A 498 -34.13 14.87 -11.93
C GLN A 498 -32.95 15.02 -12.89
N GLN A 499 -32.00 14.08 -12.89
CA GLN A 499 -30.83 14.13 -13.77
C GLN A 499 -31.23 14.04 -15.26
N LEU A 500 -32.21 13.21 -15.60
CA LEU A 500 -32.79 13.12 -16.95
C LEU A 500 -33.34 14.46 -17.43
N LYS A 501 -33.97 15.24 -16.55
CA LYS A 501 -34.49 16.58 -16.87
C LYS A 501 -33.41 17.66 -16.95
N GLN A 502 -32.31 17.50 -16.21
CA GLN A 502 -31.27 18.52 -16.05
C GLN A 502 -30.05 18.32 -16.96
N GLN A 503 -29.91 17.15 -17.57
CA GLN A 503 -28.82 16.86 -18.49
C GLN A 503 -28.88 17.79 -19.71
N GLN A 504 -27.76 18.45 -19.99
CA GLN A 504 -27.57 19.20 -21.22
C GLN A 504 -26.96 18.30 -22.30
N GLU A 505 -27.15 18.65 -23.56
CA GLU A 505 -26.36 18.05 -24.65
C GLU A 505 -24.90 18.49 -24.52
N LEU A 506 -23.99 17.55 -24.77
CA LEU A 506 -22.56 17.84 -24.77
C LEU A 506 -22.24 18.67 -26.02
N SER A 507 -21.47 19.74 -25.88
CA SER A 507 -21.10 20.58 -27.02
C SER A 507 -20.30 19.80 -28.08
N ASP A 508 -20.69 19.93 -29.35
CA ASP A 508 -19.99 19.29 -30.48
C ASP A 508 -18.51 19.68 -30.60
N ARG A 509 -18.11 20.80 -29.97
CA ARG A 509 -16.72 21.29 -29.95
C ARG A 509 -15.73 20.26 -29.39
N TYR A 510 -16.20 19.35 -28.54
CA TYR A 510 -15.32 18.34 -27.93
C TYR A 510 -14.92 17.24 -28.92
N GLY A 511 -15.69 17.02 -30.00
CA GLY A 511 -15.36 16.16 -31.14
C GLY A 511 -14.52 14.93 -30.79
N LYS A 512 -13.24 14.97 -31.16
CA LYS A 512 -12.24 13.89 -30.98
C LYS A 512 -11.92 13.52 -29.53
N ASN A 513 -12.23 14.38 -28.56
CA ASN A 513 -12.00 14.11 -27.14
C ASN A 513 -13.12 13.24 -26.53
N VAL A 514 -14.21 12.99 -27.26
CA VAL A 514 -15.36 12.23 -26.79
C VAL A 514 -15.21 10.76 -27.13
N ILE A 515 -15.32 9.90 -26.12
CA ILE A 515 -15.34 8.44 -26.27
C ILE A 515 -16.68 7.93 -25.75
N ASN A 516 -17.53 7.47 -26.65
CA ASN A 516 -18.82 6.90 -26.30
C ASN A 516 -18.66 5.45 -25.81
N ILE A 517 -19.31 5.14 -24.69
CA ILE A 517 -19.31 3.84 -24.02
C ILE A 517 -20.75 3.39 -23.85
N ASN A 518 -21.20 2.43 -24.67
CA ASN A 518 -22.49 1.78 -24.46
C ASN A 518 -22.34 0.70 -23.37
N THR A 519 -22.95 0.95 -22.21
CA THR A 519 -22.84 0.02 -21.06
C THR A 519 -23.82 -1.13 -21.08
N GLU A 520 -24.61 -1.26 -22.15
CA GLU A 520 -25.46 -2.42 -22.42
C GLU A 520 -24.75 -3.47 -23.30
N GLU A 521 -23.58 -3.13 -23.84
CA GLU A 521 -22.77 -3.99 -24.71
C GLU A 521 -21.49 -4.46 -24.02
N ARG A 522 -20.84 -5.46 -24.63
CA ARG A 522 -19.50 -5.90 -24.19
C ARG A 522 -18.47 -4.86 -24.57
N LEU A 523 -17.67 -4.41 -23.59
CA LEU A 523 -16.66 -3.37 -23.79
C LEU A 523 -15.30 -3.97 -24.17
N ASP A 524 -14.63 -3.29 -25.10
CA ASP A 524 -13.21 -3.49 -25.41
C ASP A 524 -12.38 -2.42 -24.69
N PHE A 525 -11.85 -2.77 -23.52
CA PHE A 525 -11.03 -1.87 -22.70
C PHE A 525 -9.74 -1.44 -23.41
N ARG A 526 -9.15 -2.31 -24.24
CA ARG A 526 -7.92 -1.97 -24.97
C ARG A 526 -8.21 -0.85 -25.97
N SER A 527 -9.30 -0.97 -26.73
CA SER A 527 -9.70 0.10 -27.68
C SER A 527 -10.02 1.41 -26.96
N ILE A 528 -10.66 1.36 -25.79
CA ILE A 528 -10.96 2.55 -24.99
C ILE A 528 -9.65 3.24 -24.55
N ILE A 529 -8.70 2.47 -24.01
CA ILE A 529 -7.40 2.98 -23.55
C ILE A 529 -6.58 3.57 -24.71
N GLU A 530 -6.53 2.89 -25.86
CA GLU A 530 -5.86 3.40 -27.04
C GLU A 530 -6.46 4.74 -27.49
N LYS A 531 -7.79 4.91 -27.44
CA LYS A 531 -8.45 6.19 -27.75
C LYS A 531 -8.13 7.29 -26.74
N ILE A 532 -8.02 6.95 -25.45
CA ILE A 532 -7.62 7.89 -24.39
C ILE A 532 -6.20 8.40 -24.63
N ILE A 533 -5.25 7.48 -24.87
CA ILE A 533 -3.82 7.80 -24.95
C ILE A 533 -3.46 8.46 -26.29
N TYR A 534 -4.00 7.96 -27.41
CA TYR A 534 -3.57 8.39 -28.74
C TYR A 534 -4.53 9.39 -29.41
N GLN A 535 -5.69 9.68 -28.82
CA GLN A 535 -6.74 10.57 -29.39
C GLN A 535 -6.98 10.37 -30.90
N ALA A 536 -6.96 9.12 -31.36
CA ALA A 536 -6.76 8.78 -32.76
C ALA A 536 -7.82 9.39 -33.72
N PRO A 537 -7.41 9.84 -34.92
CA PRO A 537 -8.17 9.62 -36.14
C PRO A 537 -7.63 8.35 -36.80
N ARG A 538 -8.38 7.24 -36.78
CA ARG A 538 -8.25 6.26 -37.87
C ARG A 538 -9.07 6.77 -39.03
N LYS A 539 -8.44 7.53 -39.94
CA LYS A 539 -8.99 7.71 -41.29
C LYS A 539 -9.08 6.32 -41.93
N GLY A 540 -10.25 6.02 -42.48
CA GLY A 540 -10.53 4.77 -43.16
C GLY A 540 -9.56 4.50 -44.30
N ALA A 541 -9.14 3.25 -44.41
CA ALA A 541 -8.71 2.69 -45.67
C ALA A 541 -9.97 2.24 -46.42
N GLU A 542 -10.59 3.18 -47.13
CA GLU A 542 -11.45 2.90 -48.28
C GLU A 542 -11.01 3.85 -49.40
N SER A 543 -10.18 3.33 -50.28
CA SER A 543 -10.16 3.59 -51.73
C SER A 543 -9.26 2.57 -52.39
#